data_AF-A0A2D8LQD9-F1
#
_entry.id   AF-A0A2D8LQD9-F1
#
_cell.length_a   1.000
_cell.length_b   1.000
_cell.length_c   1.000
_cell.angle_alpha   90.00
_cell.angle_beta   90.00
_cell.angle_gamma   90.00
#
_symmetry.space_group_name_H-M   'P 1'
#
loop_
_entity.id
_entity.type
_entity.pdbx_description
1 polymer ?
#
loop_
_entity_poly.entity_id
_entity_poly.type
_entity_poly.pdbx_seq_one_letter_code
_entity_poly.pdbx_strand_id
1 'polypeptide(L)'
;MLFVRHPSPTVGVLVPPDPRHAVADLGEYIREQRRQAELSVRKLADLAGVSNPYLSQIERGLKRPSAEILQQIARALEVSAESLYVRAGILDEEPEADLIAAIRAQDDLTHDQKQVLIQVYESFLAQNEM
;
A
#
# COMPACT_ATOMS: atom_id res chain seq x y z
N MET A 1 -51.04 -1.09 -3.38
CA MET A 1 -49.73 -0.48 -3.71
C MET A 1 -48.85 -0.56 -2.48
N LEU A 2 -47.90 -1.50 -2.45
CA LEU A 2 -46.91 -1.65 -1.37
C LEU A 2 -45.54 -1.28 -1.95
N PHE A 3 -44.94 -0.22 -1.42
CA PHE A 3 -43.57 0.19 -1.75
C PHE A 3 -42.61 -0.55 -0.81
N VAL A 4 -41.89 -1.54 -1.33
CA VAL A 4 -40.82 -2.22 -0.59
C VAL A 4 -39.60 -1.31 -0.59
N ARG A 5 -39.34 -0.61 0.51
CA ARG A 5 -38.08 0.09 0.73
C ARG A 5 -36.96 -0.95 0.86
N HIS A 6 -36.02 -0.93 -0.08
CA HIS A 6 -34.79 -1.70 0.01
C HIS A 6 -33.79 -0.88 0.85
N PRO A 7 -33.07 -1.47 1.82
CA PRO A 7 -32.03 -0.76 2.56
C PRO A 7 -30.80 -0.55 1.65
N SER A 8 -30.29 0.69 1.61
CA SER A 8 -29.01 1.02 0.99
C SER A 8 -27.87 0.23 1.63
N PRO A 9 -26.86 -0.24 0.88
CA PRO A 9 -25.67 -0.83 1.47
C PRO A 9 -24.87 0.28 2.16
N THR A 10 -24.64 0.12 3.45
CA THR A 10 -23.73 0.96 4.23
C THR A 10 -22.32 0.78 3.66
N VAL A 11 -21.76 1.87 3.13
CA VAL A 11 -20.33 1.98 2.82
C VAL A 11 -19.56 1.57 4.07
N GLY A 12 -18.77 0.49 3.96
CA GLY A 12 -17.93 0.01 5.05
C GLY A 12 -17.06 1.15 5.57
N VAL A 13 -17.19 1.44 6.86
CA VAL A 13 -16.32 2.41 7.54
C VAL A 13 -14.89 1.88 7.43
N LEU A 14 -14.05 2.59 6.67
CA LEU A 14 -12.60 2.41 6.68
C LEU A 14 -12.13 2.66 8.12
N VAL A 15 -11.92 1.59 8.88
CA VAL A 15 -11.26 1.67 10.18
C VAL A 15 -9.78 1.85 9.87
N PRO A 16 -9.17 3.01 10.17
CA PRO A 16 -7.74 3.17 9.95
C PRO A 16 -7.01 2.07 10.75
N PRO A 17 -6.02 1.39 10.15
CA PRO A 17 -5.29 0.33 10.84
C PRO A 17 -4.73 0.88 12.16
N ASP A 18 -4.84 0.11 13.26
CA ASP A 18 -4.22 0.50 14.55
C ASP A 18 -2.76 0.85 14.24
N PRO A 19 -2.29 2.05 14.59
CA PRO A 19 -0.96 2.50 14.20
C PRO A 19 0.16 1.66 14.85
N ARG A 20 -0.15 0.75 15.78
CA ARG A 20 0.78 -0.29 16.26
C ARG A 20 0.91 -1.47 15.29
N HIS A 21 -0.16 -1.83 14.57
CA HIS A 21 -0.12 -2.85 13.52
C HIS A 21 0.66 -2.36 12.29
N ALA A 22 0.48 -1.09 11.89
CA ALA A 22 1.22 -0.50 10.77
C ALA A 22 2.75 -0.54 10.96
N VAL A 23 3.23 -0.30 12.19
CA VAL A 23 4.68 -0.31 12.48
C VAL A 23 5.25 -1.73 12.49
N ALA A 24 4.47 -2.72 12.94
CA ALA A 24 4.87 -4.11 12.88
C ALA A 24 4.95 -4.58 11.41
N ASP A 25 3.94 -4.28 10.61
CA ASP A 25 3.88 -4.60 9.18
C ASP A 25 5.03 -3.96 8.38
N LEU A 26 5.31 -2.67 8.62
CA LEU A 26 6.47 -1.98 8.06
C LEU A 26 7.80 -2.67 8.40
N GLY A 27 7.98 -3.02 9.68
CA GLY A 27 9.21 -3.65 10.16
C GLY A 27 9.45 -5.03 9.53
N GLU A 28 8.39 -5.83 9.42
CA GLU A 28 8.43 -7.14 8.75
C GLU A 28 8.73 -7.00 7.26
N TYR A 29 8.09 -6.04 6.58
CA TYR A 29 8.34 -5.78 5.16
C TYR A 29 9.79 -5.36 4.89
N ILE A 30 10.35 -4.42 5.66
CA ILE A 30 11.77 -4.01 5.53
C ILE A 30 12.69 -5.21 5.72
N ARG A 31 12.40 -6.06 6.72
CA ARG A 31 13.18 -7.26 7.00
C ARG A 31 13.13 -8.27 5.85
N GLU A 32 11.98 -8.43 5.22
CA GLU A 32 11.79 -9.31 4.07
C GLU A 32 12.55 -8.79 2.85
N GLN A 33 12.37 -7.52 2.47
CA GLN A 33 13.08 -6.89 1.35
C GLN A 33 14.60 -7.00 1.54
N ARG A 34 15.09 -6.76 2.76
CA ARG A 34 16.50 -6.93 3.10
C ARG A 34 17.00 -8.36 2.87
N ARG A 35 16.19 -9.37 3.23
CA ARG A 35 16.54 -10.79 3.03
C ARG A 35 16.53 -11.18 1.56
N GLN A 36 15.57 -10.67 0.79
CA GLN A 36 15.50 -10.87 -0.66
C GLN A 36 16.73 -10.26 -1.37
N ALA A 37 17.21 -9.11 -0.88
CA ALA A 37 18.46 -8.48 -1.33
C ALA A 37 19.74 -9.14 -0.75
N GLU A 38 19.62 -10.22 0.02
CA GLU A 38 20.72 -10.94 0.68
C GLU A 38 21.61 -10.06 1.60
N LEU A 39 21.04 -8.96 2.12
CA LEU A 39 21.77 -8.02 2.96
C LEU A 39 21.69 -8.42 4.44
N SER A 40 22.81 -8.34 5.16
CA SER A 40 22.78 -8.35 6.62
C SER A 40 22.16 -7.03 7.15
N VAL A 41 21.59 -7.05 8.35
CA VAL A 41 21.09 -5.81 9.01
C VAL A 41 22.20 -4.76 9.10
N ARG A 42 23.45 -5.18 9.35
CA ARG A 42 24.61 -4.28 9.38
C ARG A 42 24.86 -3.65 8.02
N LYS A 43 24.84 -4.44 6.94
CA LYS A 43 25.07 -3.93 5.59
C LYS A 43 23.97 -2.96 5.17
N LEU A 44 22.70 -3.27 5.44
CA LEU A 44 21.60 -2.34 5.13
C LEU A 44 21.72 -1.05 5.94
N ALA A 45 22.05 -1.13 7.23
CA ALA A 45 22.24 0.06 8.06
C ALA A 45 23.36 0.97 7.52
N ASP A 46 24.48 0.38 7.10
CA ASP A 46 25.60 1.10 6.49
C ASP A 46 25.18 1.77 5.17
N LEU A 47 24.43 1.08 4.30
CA LEU A 47 23.94 1.63 3.03
C LEU A 47 22.90 2.75 3.22
N ALA A 48 22.01 2.60 4.21
CA ALA A 48 20.99 3.58 4.54
C ALA A 48 21.52 4.75 5.39
N GLY A 49 22.79 4.72 5.82
CA GLY A 49 23.37 5.79 6.65
C GLY A 49 22.78 5.87 8.06
N VAL A 50 22.26 4.76 8.60
CA VAL A 50 21.66 4.68 9.94
C VAL A 50 22.44 3.74 10.85
N SER A 51 22.25 3.86 12.16
CA SER A 51 22.89 2.92 13.09
C SER A 51 22.26 1.53 13.03
N ASN A 52 23.08 0.48 13.10
CA ASN A 52 22.61 -0.91 13.15
C ASN A 52 21.59 -1.18 14.28
N PRO A 53 21.78 -0.68 15.53
CA PRO A 53 20.78 -0.85 16.58
C PRO A 53 19.42 -0.21 16.25
N TYR A 54 19.44 0.96 15.58
CA TYR A 54 18.22 1.66 15.19
C TYR A 54 17.45 0.90 14.11
N LEU A 55 18.14 0.44 13.04
CA LEU A 55 17.51 -0.38 12.00
C LEU A 55 16.94 -1.69 12.57
N SER A 56 17.67 -2.34 13.50
CA SER A 56 17.19 -3.54 14.20
C SER A 56 15.92 -3.28 15.03
N GLN A 57 15.76 -2.09 15.60
CA GLN A 57 14.52 -1.73 16.29
C GLN A 57 13.36 -1.47 15.32
N ILE A 58 13.64 -0.88 14.15
CA ILE A 58 12.63 -0.67 13.09
C ILE A 58 12.12 -2.03 12.58
N GLU A 59 13.01 -2.97 12.22
CA GLU A 59 12.63 -4.31 11.72
C GLU A 59 11.83 -5.16 12.72
N ARG A 60 11.85 -4.79 14.01
CA ARG A 60 11.06 -5.45 15.07
C ARG A 60 9.79 -4.69 15.44
N GLY A 61 9.48 -3.62 14.71
CA GLY A 61 8.34 -2.75 14.99
C GLY A 61 8.46 -1.95 16.30
N LEU A 62 9.66 -1.82 16.87
CA LEU A 62 9.90 -1.15 18.16
C LEU A 62 10.11 0.36 18.02
N LYS A 63 10.39 0.83 16.80
CA LYS A 63 10.63 2.24 16.50
C LYS A 63 9.93 2.65 15.22
N ARG A 64 9.33 3.83 15.26
CA ARG A 64 8.82 4.53 14.08
C ARG A 64 9.94 5.33 13.43
N PRO A 65 10.33 5.03 12.19
CA PRO A 65 11.26 5.88 11.43
C PRO A 65 10.56 7.17 10.96
N SER A 66 11.35 8.22 10.69
CA SER A 66 10.85 9.40 9.99
C SER A 66 10.77 9.14 8.48
N ALA A 67 10.08 10.01 7.73
CA ALA A 67 10.01 9.92 6.27
C ALA A 67 11.40 9.95 5.62
N GLU A 68 12.32 10.78 6.13
CA GLU A 68 13.70 10.85 5.63
C GLU A 68 14.43 9.51 5.79
N ILE A 69 14.30 8.86 6.96
CA ILE A 69 14.88 7.53 7.22
C ILE A 69 14.27 6.48 6.28
N LEU A 70 12.96 6.55 6.04
CA LEU A 70 12.31 5.65 5.09
C LEU A 70 12.82 5.84 3.66
N GLN A 71 13.09 7.07 3.22
CA GLN A 71 13.71 7.31 1.91
C GLN A 71 15.10 6.69 1.81
N GLN A 72 15.91 6.83 2.85
CA GLN A 72 17.26 6.26 2.89
C GLN A 72 17.23 4.73 2.84
N ILE A 73 16.32 4.11 3.60
CA ILE A 73 16.10 2.66 3.59
C ILE A 73 15.59 2.19 2.22
N ALA A 74 14.62 2.89 1.63
CA ALA A 74 14.08 2.57 0.31
C ALA A 74 15.15 2.60 -0.78
N ARG A 75 15.99 3.63 -0.78
CA ARG A 75 17.13 3.75 -1.72
C ARG A 75 18.13 2.61 -1.53
N ALA A 76 18.44 2.26 -0.28
CA ALA A 76 19.39 1.19 0.03
C ALA A 76 18.88 -0.21 -0.33
N LEU A 77 17.55 -0.40 -0.36
CA LEU A 77 16.87 -1.62 -0.78
C LEU A 77 16.47 -1.64 -2.26
N GLU A 78 16.67 -0.53 -2.98
CA GLU A 78 16.22 -0.34 -4.36
C GLU A 78 14.70 -0.55 -4.55
N VAL A 79 13.89 -0.14 -3.56
CA VAL A 79 12.43 -0.19 -3.59
C VAL A 79 11.80 1.20 -3.60
N SER A 80 10.51 1.28 -3.94
CA SER A 80 9.78 2.56 -3.85
C SER A 80 9.63 3.02 -2.39
N ALA A 81 9.93 4.29 -2.14
CA ALA A 81 9.69 4.92 -0.84
C ALA A 81 8.20 5.01 -0.50
N GLU A 82 7.35 5.12 -1.51
CA GLU A 82 5.89 5.14 -1.38
C GLU A 82 5.37 3.86 -0.71
N SER A 83 5.87 2.70 -1.14
CA SER A 83 5.49 1.40 -0.57
C SER A 83 5.80 1.30 0.93
N LEU A 84 6.85 2.00 1.38
CA LEU A 84 7.19 2.11 2.80
C LEU A 84 6.31 3.13 3.52
N TYR A 85 5.96 4.25 2.88
CA TYR A 85 5.10 5.27 3.49
C TYR A 85 3.68 4.77 3.73
N VAL A 86 3.12 4.01 2.78
CA VAL A 86 1.81 3.36 2.92
C VAL A 86 1.81 2.45 4.14
N ARG A 87 2.79 1.54 4.23
CA ARG A 87 2.93 0.62 5.39
C ARG A 87 3.21 1.34 6.69
N ALA A 88 3.91 2.47 6.64
CA ALA A 88 4.15 3.32 7.80
C ALA A 88 2.91 4.13 8.23
N GLY A 89 1.83 4.13 7.45
CA GLY A 89 0.65 4.98 7.64
C GLY A 89 0.95 6.48 7.49
N ILE A 90 2.00 6.82 6.73
CA ILE A 90 2.39 8.21 6.42
C ILE A 90 1.63 8.71 5.19
N LEU A 91 1.39 7.80 4.25
CA LEU A 91 0.49 8.01 3.12
C LEU A 91 -0.70 7.07 3.31
N ASP A 92 -1.90 7.58 3.08
CA ASP A 92 -3.04 6.71 2.83
C ASP A 92 -2.77 5.95 1.53
N GLU A 93 -3.24 4.71 1.42
CA GLU A 93 -3.35 4.08 0.10
C GLU A 93 -4.26 5.01 -0.72
N GLU A 94 -3.67 5.82 -1.61
CA GLU A 94 -4.50 6.42 -2.64
C GLU A 94 -5.16 5.23 -3.35
N PRO A 95 -6.50 5.16 -3.37
CA PRO A 95 -7.15 4.11 -4.13
C PRO A 95 -6.59 4.25 -5.54
N GLU A 96 -5.91 3.19 -5.99
CA GLU A 96 -5.30 3.07 -7.32
C GLU A 96 -6.17 3.84 -8.30
N ALA A 97 -5.69 5.00 -8.75
CA ALA A 97 -6.51 6.11 -9.25
C ALA A 97 -7.75 5.59 -9.94
N ASP A 98 -8.94 5.74 -9.31
CA ASP A 98 -10.16 5.00 -9.65
C ASP A 98 -10.18 4.64 -11.13
N LEU A 99 -9.75 3.41 -11.44
CA LEU A 99 -9.47 3.02 -12.83
C LEU A 99 -10.73 3.17 -13.68
N ILE A 100 -11.90 2.98 -13.05
CA ILE A 100 -13.21 3.20 -13.65
C ILE A 100 -13.40 4.68 -13.99
N ALA A 101 -13.03 5.61 -13.09
CA ALA A 101 -13.03 7.05 -13.38
C ALA A 101 -12.04 7.41 -14.49
N ALA A 102 -10.84 6.82 -14.49
CA ALA A 102 -9.83 7.03 -15.53
C ALA A 102 -10.31 6.58 -16.91
N ILE A 103 -10.93 5.39 -17.01
CA ILE A 103 -11.55 4.86 -18.24
C ILE A 103 -12.70 5.77 -18.70
N ARG A 104 -13.53 6.25 -17.77
CA ARG A 104 -14.65 7.15 -18.10
C ARG A 104 -14.18 8.49 -18.69
N ALA A 105 -13.05 9.02 -18.21
CA ALA A 105 -12.48 10.29 -18.63
C ALA A 105 -11.77 10.27 -20.00
N GLN A 106 -11.61 9.12 -20.64
CA GLN A 106 -10.92 9.01 -21.94
C GLN A 106 -11.79 9.47 -23.11
N ASP A 107 -11.36 10.49 -23.86
CA ASP A 107 -12.13 11.02 -25.00
C ASP A 107 -11.98 10.18 -26.29
N ASP A 108 -10.99 9.31 -26.36
CA ASP A 108 -10.68 8.43 -27.50
C ASP A 108 -11.44 7.09 -27.47
N LEU A 109 -12.19 6.82 -26.39
CA LEU A 109 -13.02 5.61 -26.24
C LEU A 109 -14.51 5.92 -26.37
N THR A 110 -15.22 5.09 -27.12
CA THR A 110 -16.69 5.15 -27.17
C THR A 110 -17.29 4.69 -25.84
N HIS A 111 -18.55 5.04 -25.60
CA HIS A 111 -19.28 4.60 -24.41
C HIS A 111 -19.27 3.07 -24.26
N ASP A 112 -19.52 2.34 -25.35
CA ASP A 112 -19.56 0.88 -25.35
C ASP A 112 -18.18 0.29 -25.05
N GLN A 113 -17.11 0.86 -25.62
CA GLN A 113 -15.74 0.43 -25.33
C GLN A 113 -15.38 0.64 -23.85
N LYS A 114 -15.80 1.77 -23.27
CA LYS A 114 -15.63 2.05 -21.83
C LYS A 114 -16.38 1.02 -20.99
N GLN A 115 -17.62 0.68 -21.34
CA GLN A 115 -18.42 -0.30 -20.60
C GLN A 115 -17.77 -1.70 -20.62
N VAL A 116 -17.24 -2.14 -21.77
CA VAL A 116 -16.54 -3.43 -21.88
C VAL A 116 -15.30 -3.47 -20.99
N LEU A 117 -14.47 -2.43 -21.01
CA LEU A 117 -13.27 -2.38 -20.18
C LEU A 117 -13.59 -2.41 -18.68
N ILE A 118 -14.62 -1.66 -18.26
CA ILE A 118 -15.09 -1.64 -16.87
C ILE A 118 -15.58 -3.04 -16.47
N GLN A 119 -16.39 -3.69 -17.31
CA GLN A 119 -16.93 -5.02 -17.02
C GLN A 119 -15.83 -6.09 -16.89
N VAL A 120 -14.81 -6.04 -17.75
CA VAL A 120 -13.66 -6.96 -17.67
C VAL A 120 -12.90 -6.74 -16.36
N TYR A 121 -12.64 -5.48 -16.00
CA TYR A 121 -11.95 -5.14 -14.75
C TYR A 121 -12.73 -5.62 -13.52
N GLU A 122 -14.03 -5.32 -13.44
CA GLU A 122 -14.90 -5.77 -12.35
C GLU A 122 -14.95 -7.30 -12.24
N SER A 123 -14.90 -8.01 -13.37
CA SER A 123 -14.88 -9.48 -13.38
C SER A 123 -13.61 -10.06 -12.76
N PHE A 124 -12.45 -9.41 -12.94
CA PHE A 124 -11.20 -9.85 -12.33
C PHE A 124 -11.18 -9.57 -10.82
N LEU A 125 -11.71 -8.42 -10.39
CA LEU A 125 -11.83 -8.13 -8.95
C LEU A 125 -12.71 -9.16 -8.24
N ALA A 126 -13.87 -9.49 -8.81
CA ALA A 126 -14.77 -10.50 -8.26
C ALA A 126 -14.14 -11.90 -8.18
N GLN A 127 -13.18 -12.22 -9.05
CA GLN A 127 -12.46 -13.50 -9.02
C GLN A 127 -11.35 -13.56 -7.96
N ASN A 128 -10.75 -12.42 -7.62
CA ASN A 128 -9.68 -12.34 -6.62
C ASN A 128 -10.20 -12.39 -5.17
N GLU A 129 -11.48 -12.10 -4.96
CA GLU A 129 -12.16 -12.17 -3.66
C GLU A 129 -12.70 -13.59 -3.34
N MET A 130 -12.56 -14.56 -4.24
CA MET A 130 -12.92 -15.97 -4.05
C MET A 130 -11.72 -16.85 -3.69
#